data_AF-A0A7X9GC31-F1
#
_entry.id   AF-A0A7X9GC31-F1
#
_cell.length_a   1.000
_cell.length_b   1.000
_cell.length_c   1.000
_cell.angle_alpha   90.00
_cell.angle_beta   90.00
_cell.angle_gamma   90.00
#
_symmetry.space_group_name_H-M   'P 1'
#
loop_
_entity.id
_entity.type
_entity.pdbx_description
1 polymer ?
#
loop_
_entity_poly.entity_id
_entity_poly.type
_entity_poly.pdbx_seq_one_letter_code
_entity_poly.pdbx_strand_id
1 'polypeptide(L)' 'MKTIITEEMRFRHRVVKYAIKHNNNAKSARRYHTSRQQVWRWRKKYDGTIQSLANNSTRPHSHPNQHTRKE' A
#
# COMPACT_ATOMS: atom_id res chain seq x y z
N MET A 1 2.17 0.57 -18.61
CA MET A 1 1.46 1.84 -18.37
C MET A 1 2.01 2.48 -17.11
N LYS A 2 2.45 3.74 -17.17
CA LYS A 2 2.95 4.45 -15.98
C LYS A 2 1.74 4.80 -15.11
N THR A 3 1.63 4.21 -13.93
CA THR A 3 0.55 4.52 -12.99
C THR A 3 0.65 5.99 -12.58
N ILE A 4 -0.43 6.74 -12.81
CA ILE A 4 -0.52 8.13 -12.35
C ILE A 4 -0.45 8.13 -10.82
N ILE A 5 0.38 9.00 -10.26
CA ILE A 5 0.51 9.12 -8.81
C ILE A 5 -0.76 9.77 -8.25
N THR A 6 -1.56 9.00 -7.52
CA THR A 6 -2.79 9.49 -6.89
C THR A 6 -2.49 10.23 -5.58
N GLU A 7 -3.42 11.09 -5.15
CA GLU A 7 -3.28 11.80 -3.87
C GLU A 7 -3.29 10.83 -2.67
N GLU A 8 -3.99 9.70 -2.78
CA GLU A 8 -3.97 8.66 -1.75
C GLU A 8 -2.56 8.07 -1.57
N MET A 9 -1.84 7.81 -2.66
CA MET A 9 -0.45 7.34 -2.60
C MET A 9 0.47 8.39 -1.96
N ARG A 10 0.26 9.68 -2.26
CA ARG A 10 0.99 10.79 -1.63
C ARG A 10 0.68 10.89 -0.13
N PHE A 11 -0.57 10.70 0.26
CA PHE A 11 -0.97 10.62 1.67
C PHE A 11 -0.27 9.47 2.38
N ARG A 12 -0.38 8.25 1.87
CA ARG A 12 0.29 7.07 2.43
C ARG A 12 1.80 7.27 2.55
N HIS A 13 2.42 7.89 1.54
CA HIS A 13 3.84 8.22 1.56
C HIS A 13 4.21 9.18 2.70
N ARG A 14 3.44 10.25 2.91
CA ARG A 14 3.64 11.19 4.04
C ARG A 14 3.53 10.47 5.38
N VAL A 15 2.52 9.62 5.55
CA VAL A 15 2.31 8.82 6.77
C VAL A 15 3.51 7.89 7.03
N VAL A 16 3.94 7.14 6.03
CA VAL A 16 5.06 6.19 6.16
C VAL A 16 6.37 6.92 6.44
N LYS A 17 6.65 8.02 5.73
CA LYS A 17 7.85 8.84 5.96
C LYS A 17 7.90 9.39 7.39
N TYR A 18 6.75 9.82 7.91
CA TYR A 18 6.66 10.28 9.30
C TYR A 18 6.85 9.14 10.31
N ALA A 19 6.27 7.97 10.05
CA ALA A 19 6.42 6.78 10.87
C ALA A 19 7.88 6.29 10.92
N ILE A 20 8.59 6.31 9.79
CA ILE A 20 10.02 5.96 9.69
C ILE A 20 10.87 7.00 10.45
N LYS A 21 10.64 8.29 10.21
CA LYS A 21 11.37 9.39 10.88
C LYS A 21 11.33 9.28 12.41
N HIS A 22 10.21 8.86 12.97
CA HIS A 22 10.02 8.74 14.42
C HIS A 22 10.13 7.30 14.94
N ASN A 23 10.43 6.35 14.06
CA ASN A 23 10.38 4.90 14.29
C ASN A 23 9.15 4.43 15.10
N ASN A 24 7.98 5.07 14.90
CA ASN A 24 6.80 4.84 15.72
C ASN A 24 5.50 4.93 14.90
N ASN A 25 4.88 3.76 14.69
CA ASN A 25 3.65 3.64 13.92
C ASN A 25 2.43 4.25 14.65
N ALA A 26 2.39 4.19 15.99
CA ALA A 26 1.28 4.74 16.77
C ALA A 26 1.29 6.28 16.76
N LYS A 27 2.47 6.91 16.80
CA LYS A 27 2.60 8.36 16.68
C LYS A 27 2.12 8.86 15.32
N SER A 28 2.42 8.12 14.26
CA SER A 28 1.95 8.43 12.92
C SER A 28 0.43 8.27 12.77
N ALA A 29 -0.10 7.16 13.29
CA ALA A 29 -1.53 6.87 13.30
C ALA A 29 -2.35 8.00 13.95
N ARG A 30 -1.91 8.48 15.13
CA ARG A 30 -2.55 9.61 15.84
C ARG A 30 -2.50 10.91 15.03
N ARG A 31 -1.37 11.22 14.40
CA ARG A 31 -1.18 12.46 13.63
C ARG A 31 -2.04 12.53 12.38
N TYR A 32 -2.20 11.40 11.70
CA TYR A 32 -2.87 11.33 10.39
C TYR A 32 -4.25 10.68 10.46
N HIS A 33 -4.82 10.51 11.65
CA HIS A 33 -6.15 9.91 11.86
C HIS A 33 -6.33 8.56 11.12
N THR A 34 -5.33 7.69 11.24
CA THR A 34 -5.33 6.35 10.65
C THR A 34 -5.13 5.28 11.71
N SER A 35 -5.38 4.01 11.38
CA SER A 35 -5.12 2.93 12.32
C SER A 35 -3.64 2.54 12.34
N ARG A 36 -3.11 2.20 13.53
CA ARG A 36 -1.73 1.70 13.70
C ARG A 36 -1.43 0.51 12.79
N GLN A 37 -2.39 -0.41 12.65
CA GLN A 37 -2.26 -1.60 11.81
C GLN A 37 -2.09 -1.23 10.33
N GLN A 38 -2.84 -0.24 9.84
CA GLN A 38 -2.75 0.21 8.46
C GLN A 38 -1.42 0.91 8.18
N VAL A 39 -0.92 1.72 9.11
CA VAL A 39 0.44 2.30 9.05
C VAL A 39 1.50 1.21 8.97
N TRP A 40 1.37 0.15 9.78
CA TRP A 40 2.30 -0.99 9.72
C TRP A 40 2.24 -1.70 8.37
N ARG A 41 1.05 -1.95 7.83
CA ARG A 41 0.86 -2.56 6.50
C ARG A 41 1.51 -1.73 5.40
N TRP A 42 1.33 -0.40 5.42
CA TRP A 42 1.97 0.49 4.45
C TRP A 42 3.48 0.52 4.60
N ARG A 43 4.00 0.58 5.84
CA ARG A 43 5.44 0.52 6.09
C ARG A 43 6.06 -0.80 5.61
N LYS A 44 5.37 -1.94 5.79
CA LYS A 44 5.82 -3.25 5.30
C LYS A 44 5.89 -3.33 3.77
N LYS A 45 5.01 -2.62 3.06
CA LYS A 45 5.00 -2.53 1.59
C LYS A 45 5.96 -1.48 1.02
N TYR A 46 6.52 -0.62 1.86
CA TYR A 46 7.27 0.55 1.39
C TYR A 46 8.69 0.16 1.00
N ASP A 47 9.03 0.34 -0.28
CA ASP A 47 10.36 0.06 -0.85
C ASP A 47 11.19 1.35 -1.06
N GLY A 48 10.68 2.50 -0.61
CA GLY A 48 11.26 3.82 -0.87
C GLY A 48 10.54 4.62 -1.96
N THR A 49 9.71 3.97 -2.78
CA THR A 49 8.95 4.62 -3.84
C THR A 49 7.49 4.88 -3.45
N ILE A 50 6.87 5.89 -4.07
CA ILE A 50 5.43 6.15 -3.88
C ILE A 50 4.58 5.06 -4.54
N GLN A 51 5.12 4.41 -5.58
CA GLN A 51 4.44 3.38 -6.37
C GLN A 51 4.14 2.11 -5.57
N SER A 52 5.02 1.73 -4.65
CA SER A 52 4.82 0.54 -3.81
C SER A 52 3.62 0.66 -2.85
N LEU A 53 3.15 1.88 -2.62
CA LEU A 53 1.97 2.19 -1.79
C LEU A 53 0.65 2.17 -2.58
N ALA A 54 0.70 1.81 -3.87
CA ALA A 54 -0.49 1.63 -4.69
C ALA A 54 -1.42 0.52 -4.17
N ASN A 55 -2.70 0.61 -4.51
CA ASN A 55 -3.62 -0.51 -4.35
C ASN A 55 -3.36 -1.51 -5.48
N ASN A 56 -3.08 -2.75 -5.11
CA ASN A 56 -3.00 -3.85 -6.06
C ASN A 56 -4.39 -4.45 -6.26
N SER A 57 -4.65 -5.01 -7.43
CA SER A 57 -5.88 -5.75 -7.70
C SER A 57 -6.03 -6.88 -6.69
N THR A 58 -7.21 -6.96 -6.07
CA THR A 58 -7.63 -8.09 -5.22
C THR A 58 -8.38 -9.15 -6.00
N ARG A 59 -8.62 -8.92 -7.30
CA ARG A 59 -9.34 -9.86 -8.16
C ARG A 59 -8.50 -11.13 -8.33
N PRO A 60 -9.08 -12.32 -8.19
CA PRO A 60 -8.39 -13.56 -8.54
C PRO A 60 -8.00 -13.54 -10.02
N HIS A 61 -6.77 -13.93 -10.32
CA HIS A 61 -6.27 -13.97 -11.70
C HIS A 61 -6.78 -15.21 -12.46
N SER A 62 -7.21 -16.23 -11.71
CA SER A 62 -7.69 -17.50 -12.25
C SER A 62 -8.82 -18.07 -11.39
N HIS A 63 -9.56 -19.01 -11.96
CA HIS A 63 -10.53 -19.83 -11.23
C HIS A 63 -10.28 -21.31 -11.52
N PRO A 64 -10.74 -22.24 -10.65
CA PRO A 64 -10.43 -23.66 -10.78
C PRO A 64 -10.84 -24.27 -12.12
N ASN A 65 -12.01 -23.89 -12.64
CA ASN A 65 -12.53 -24.42 -13.91
C ASN A 65 -12.17 -23.54 -15.12
N GLN A 66 -11.04 -22.84 -15.08
CA GLN A 66 -10.66 -21.93 -16.15
C GLN A 66 -10.19 -22.73 -17.36
N HIS A 67 -10.96 -22.64 -18.45
CA HIS A 67 -10.66 -23.35 -19.68
C HIS A 67 -9.26 -22.98 -20.17
N THR A 68 -8.40 -23.99 -20.36
CA THR A 68 -7.03 -23.77 -20.85
C THR A 68 -6.93 -24.12 -22.32
N ARG A 69 -5.96 -23.52 -23.02
CA ARG A 69 -5.71 -23.75 -24.46
C ARG A 69 -5.43 -25.21 -24.86
N LYS A 70 -5.25 -26.10 -23.89
CA LYS A 70 -4.95 -27.52 -24.07
C LYS A 70 -6.18 -28.42 -24.00
N GLU A 71 -7.32 -27.88 -23.55
CA GLU A 71 -8.64 -28.53 -23.64
C GLU A 71 -9.30 -28.14 -24.97
#